data_AF-A0A2N1V7I3-F1
#
_entry.id   AF-A0A2N1V7I3-F1
#
_cell.length_a   1.000
_cell.length_b   1.000
_cell.length_c   1.000
_cell.angle_alpha   90.00
_cell.angle_beta   90.00
_cell.angle_gamma   90.00
#
_symmetry.space_group_name_H-M   'P 1'
#
loop_
_entity.id
_entity.type
_entity.pdbx_description
1 polymer ?
#
loop_
_entity_poly.entity_id
_entity_poly.type
_entity_poly.pdbx_seq_one_letter_code
_entity_poly.pdbx_strand_id
1 'polypeptide(L)' 'MESIYVCPVCEREVDDEIIPFHKNVERQMLDLIKSHNPRWIEADGSCPKAVEYYKSLIEHRIIK' A
#
# COMPACT_ATOMS: atom_id res chain seq x y z
N MET A 1 -24.47 -10.60 5.49
CA MET A 1 -23.04 -10.83 5.79
C MET A 1 -22.33 -9.59 5.25
N GLU A 2 -22.03 -8.62 6.11
CA GLU A 2 -21.16 -7.51 5.71
C GLU A 2 -19.77 -8.11 5.46
N SER A 3 -19.24 -7.91 4.26
CA SER A 3 -17.90 -8.37 3.91
C SER A 3 -16.90 -7.30 4.31
N ILE A 4 -16.17 -7.52 5.40
CA ILE A 4 -15.10 -6.62 5.83
C ILE A 4 -13.97 -6.67 4.77
N TYR A 5 -13.63 -5.51 4.21
CA TYR A 5 -12.46 -5.39 3.34
C TYR A 5 -11.21 -5.10 4.19
N VAL A 6 -10.26 -6.02 4.15
CA VAL A 6 -8.92 -5.83 4.72
C VAL A 6 -7.96 -5.44 3.59
N CYS A 7 -7.26 -4.32 3.74
CA CYS A 7 -6.28 -3.89 2.76
C CYS A 7 -5.08 -4.86 2.73
N PRO A 8 -4.67 -5.40 1.57
CA PRO A 8 -3.54 -6.33 1.50
C PRO A 8 -2.16 -5.66 1.66
N VAL A 9 -2.11 -4.32 1.64
CA VAL A 9 -0.87 -3.55 1.76
C VAL A 9 -0.62 -3.15 3.21
N CYS A 10 -1.62 -2.54 3.87
CA CYS A 10 -1.49 -2.07 5.24
C CYS A 10 -2.16 -2.98 6.29
N GLU A 11 -2.84 -4.04 5.87
CA GLU A 11 -3.43 -5.08 6.73
C GLU A 11 -4.47 -4.54 7.74
N ARG A 12 -5.05 -3.37 7.43
CA ARG A 12 -6.12 -2.73 8.22
C ARG A 12 -7.48 -2.97 7.60
N GLU A 13 -8.49 -3.07 8.45
CA GLU A 13 -9.89 -2.95 8.05
C GLU A 13 -10.14 -1.54 7.51
N VAL A 14 -10.91 -1.46 6.43
CA VAL A 14 -11.23 -0.21 5.75
C VAL A 14 -12.73 -0.06 5.71
N ASP A 15 -13.22 1.10 6.14
CA ASP A 15 -14.64 1.45 6.02
C ASP A 15 -15.07 1.39 4.54
N ASP A 16 -16.21 0.74 4.31
CA ASP A 16 -16.80 0.51 2.99
C ASP A 16 -16.94 1.82 2.19
N GLU A 17 -17.24 2.93 2.86
CA GLU A 17 -17.41 4.26 2.25
C GLU A 17 -16.10 4.78 1.62
N ILE A 18 -14.94 4.36 2.12
CA ILE A 18 -13.64 4.87 1.70
C ILE A 18 -12.79 3.84 0.93
N ILE A 19 -13.26 2.61 0.71
CA ILE A 19 -12.49 1.57 0.00
C ILE A 19 -11.88 2.06 -1.33
N PRO A 20 -12.61 2.75 -2.22
CA PRO A 20 -12.05 3.21 -3.50
C PRO A 20 -10.93 4.24 -3.28
N PHE A 21 -11.12 5.15 -2.32
CA PHE A 21 -10.14 6.18 -1.99
C PHE A 21 -8.89 5.56 -1.36
N HIS A 22 -9.06 4.66 -0.39
CA HIS A 22 -7.97 3.94 0.26
C HIS A 22 -7.12 3.18 -0.78
N LYS A 23 -7.74 2.36 -1.63
CA LYS A 23 -7.04 1.63 -2.71
C LYS A 23 -6.25 2.56 -3.63
N ASN A 24 -6.82 3.72 -3.96
CA ASN A 24 -6.15 4.68 -4.83
C ASN A 24 -4.92 5.31 -4.16
N VAL A 25 -5.02 5.69 -2.88
CA VAL A 25 -3.88 6.25 -2.13
C VAL A 25 -2.78 5.21 -1.96
N GLU A 26 -3.10 3.97 -1.58
CA GLU A 26 -2.13 2.88 -1.44
C GLU A 26 -1.37 2.64 -2.75
N ARG A 27 -2.08 2.65 -3.89
CA ARG A 27 -1.47 2.54 -5.22
C ARG A 27 -0.55 3.73 -5.52
N GLN A 28 -1.02 4.97 -5.30
CA GLN A 28 -0.23 6.18 -5.59
C GLN A 28 1.07 6.22 -4.77
N MET A 29 1.03 5.80 -3.51
CA MET A 29 2.23 5.71 -2.66
C MET A 29 3.24 4.70 -3.21
N LEU A 30 2.77 3.50 -3.57
CA LEU A 30 3.64 2.47 -4.17
C LEU A 30 4.22 2.92 -5.51
N ASP A 31 3.45 3.59 -6.36
CA ASP A 31 3.91 4.09 -7.65
C ASP A 31 4.96 5.20 -7.48
N LEU A 32 4.77 6.10 -6.51
CA LEU A 32 5.76 7.11 -6.16
C LEU A 32 7.07 6.46 -5.69
N ILE A 33 7.01 5.49 -4.77
CA ILE A 33 8.19 4.75 -4.29
C ILE A 33 8.93 4.07 -5.44
N LYS A 34 8.19 3.40 -6.35
CA LYS A 34 8.78 2.77 -7.55
C LYS A 34 9.47 3.79 -8.45
N SER A 35 8.85 4.95 -8.68
CA SER A 35 9.42 6.00 -9.55
C SER A 35 10.75 6.55 -9.02
N HIS A 36 10.91 6.62 -7.70
CA HIS A 36 12.15 7.03 -7.05
C HIS A 36 13.19 5.90 -6.94
N ASN A 37 12.77 4.64 -7.08
CA ASN A 37 13.62 3.47 -6.92
C ASN A 37 13.50 2.51 -8.13
N PRO A 38 13.82 2.94 -9.36
CA PRO A 38 13.65 2.10 -10.56
C PRO A 38 14.48 0.80 -10.50
N ARG A 39 15.57 0.77 -9.73
CA ARG A 39 16.41 -0.42 -9.51
C ARG A 39 15.76 -1.50 -8.64
N TRP A 40 14.62 -1.20 -8.01
CA TRP A 40 13.86 -2.17 -7.20
C TRP A 40 12.85 -2.95 -8.02
N ILE A 41 12.58 -2.52 -9.26
CA ILE A 41 11.68 -3.20 -10.18
C ILE A 41 12.38 -4.44 -10.73
N GLU A 42 11.76 -5.59 -10.54
CA GLU A 42 12.25 -6.88 -11.03
C GLU A 42 11.93 -7.06 -12.51
N ALA A 43 12.50 -8.10 -13.13
CA ALA A 43 12.35 -8.35 -14.56
C ALA A 43 10.89 -8.61 -15.00
N ASP A 44 10.06 -9.11 -14.08
CA ASP A 44 8.62 -9.34 -14.30
C ASP A 44 7.76 -8.10 -14.04
N GLY A 45 8.39 -6.96 -13.69
CA GLY A 45 7.72 -5.71 -13.35
C GLY A 45 7.19 -5.65 -11.91
N SER A 46 7.38 -6.70 -11.11
CA SER A 46 7.09 -6.67 -9.69
C SER A 46 8.09 -5.78 -8.94
N CYS A 47 7.73 -5.34 -7.74
CA CYS A 47 8.60 -4.50 -6.91
C CYS A 47 8.34 -4.78 -5.43
N PRO A 48 8.68 -5.98 -4.93
CA PRO A 48 8.43 -6.37 -3.54
C PRO A 48 9.08 -5.41 -2.55
N LYS A 49 10.27 -4.90 -2.86
CA LYS A 49 10.99 -3.89 -2.05
C LYS A 49 10.18 -2.60 -1.84
N ALA A 50 9.39 -2.16 -2.82
CA ALA A 50 8.54 -0.99 -2.64
C ALA A 50 7.43 -1.26 -1.61
N VAL A 51 6.87 -2.48 -1.61
CA VAL A 51 5.85 -2.89 -0.64
C VAL A 51 6.45 -3.00 0.75
N GLU A 52 7.60 -3.66 0.91
CA GLU A 52 8.31 -3.77 2.19
C GLU A 52 8.69 -2.40 2.76
N TYR A 53 9.29 -1.55 1.92
CA TYR A 53 9.64 -0.19 2.32
C TYR A 53 8.41 0.60 2.75
N TYR A 54 7.34 0.55 1.96
CA TYR A 54 6.10 1.22 2.29
C TYR A 54 5.49 0.72 3.61
N LYS A 55 5.45 -0.60 3.82
CA LYS A 55 5.01 -1.22 5.08
C LYS A 55 5.80 -0.65 6.26
N SER A 56 7.13 -0.58 6.18
CA SER A 56 7.97 -0.02 7.24
C SER A 56 7.67 1.47 7.55
N LEU A 57 7.23 2.24 6.54
CA LEU A 57 6.88 3.66 6.73
C LEU A 57 5.56 3.86 7.49
N ILE A 58 4.65 2.89 7.40
CA ILE A 58 3.32 2.96 8.01
C ILE A 58 3.22 2.14 9.31
N GLU A 59 4.13 1.19 9.52
CA GLU A 59 4.23 0.34 10.73
C GLU A 59 4.43 1.16 12.02
N HIS A 60 4.92 2.40 11.90
CA HIS A 60 5.18 3.31 13.02
C HIS A 60 4.23 4.50 13.14
N ARG A 61 3.16 4.59 12.33
CA ARG A 61 2.24 5.74 12.38
C ARG A 61 0.99 5.43 13.19
N ILE A 62 1.09 5.58 14.51
CA ILE A 62 -0.08 5.97 15.32
C ILE A 62 -0.30 7.45 15.03
N ILE A 63 -1.27 7.77 14.16
CA ILE A 63 -1.84 9.12 14.15
C ILE A 63 -2.82 9.13 15.32
N LYS A 64 -2.37 9.65 16.46
CA LYS A 64 -3.25 10.02 17.59
C LYS A 64 -4.06 11.26 17.23
#